data_AF-A0A932J3H0-F1
#
_entry.id   AF-A0A932J3H0-F1
#
_cell.length_a   1.000
_cell.length_b   1.000
_cell.length_c   1.000
_cell.angle_alpha   90.00
_cell.angle_beta   90.00
_cell.angle_gamma   90.00
#
_symmetry.space_group_name_H-M   'P 1'
#
loop_
_entity.id
_entity.type
_entity.pdbx_description
1 polymer ?
#
loop_
_entity_poly.entity_id
_entity_poly.type
_entity_poly.pdbx_seq_one_letter_code
_entity_poly.pdbx_strand_id
1 'polypeptide(L)'
;MAVKSLSRISAGRRAVGFTLIEVAVTVAIIAVLAGLLLDRIMFYRDQAEQVAMQQVIGNLRSALHLQLALLLARNREQELLQLSQQNPMDWLAEKPSNYFGEISNAAPE
;
A
#
# COMPACT_ATOMS: atom_id res chain seq x y z
N MET A 1 -26.08 26.53 73.29
CA MET A 1 -26.84 25.27 73.26
C MET A 1 -26.97 24.84 71.80
N ALA A 2 -26.39 23.66 71.49
CA ALA A 2 -26.50 22.79 70.31
C ALA A 2 -26.51 23.37 68.86
N VAL A 3 -25.36 23.16 68.21
CA VAL A 3 -25.10 22.93 66.78
C VAL A 3 -26.12 22.00 66.11
N LYS A 4 -26.51 22.27 64.86
CA LYS A 4 -26.59 21.21 63.83
C LYS A 4 -26.51 21.72 62.39
N SER A 5 -25.28 21.76 61.88
CA SER A 5 -24.97 21.73 60.45
C SER A 5 -25.45 20.40 59.87
N LEU A 6 -26.33 20.43 58.87
CA LEU A 6 -26.69 19.24 58.08
C LEU A 6 -25.83 19.20 56.82
N SER A 7 -24.82 18.35 56.93
CA SER A 7 -23.89 17.88 55.91
C SER A 7 -24.58 17.46 54.62
N ARG A 8 -24.10 18.00 53.50
CA ARG A 8 -24.40 17.53 52.15
C ARG A 8 -23.99 16.06 52.00
N ILE A 9 -24.94 15.21 51.62
CA ILE A 9 -24.65 13.82 51.25
C ILE A 9 -23.96 13.84 49.88
N SER A 10 -22.64 13.77 49.86
CA SER A 10 -21.89 13.47 48.64
C SER A 10 -22.03 11.97 48.36
N ALA A 11 -22.93 11.62 47.43
CA ALA A 11 -22.98 10.29 46.84
C ALA A 11 -21.72 10.09 45.99
N GLY A 12 -20.67 9.54 46.58
CA GLY A 12 -19.48 9.11 45.87
C GLY A 12 -19.87 8.05 44.84
N ARG A 13 -19.73 8.36 43.55
CA ARG A 13 -19.82 7.35 42.48
C ARG A 13 -18.72 6.33 42.75
N ARG A 14 -19.10 5.11 43.09
CA ARG A 14 -18.16 3.98 43.09
C ARG A 14 -17.68 3.80 41.65
N ALA A 15 -16.42 4.12 41.39
CA ALA A 15 -15.75 3.70 40.18
C ALA A 15 -15.64 2.16 40.25
N VAL A 16 -16.47 1.47 39.47
CA VAL A 16 -16.40 0.01 39.35
C VAL A 16 -15.22 -0.26 38.41
N GLY A 17 -14.17 -0.90 38.92
CA GLY A 17 -13.03 -1.31 38.10
C GLY A 17 -13.41 -2.42 37.11
N PHE A 18 -12.57 -2.61 36.09
CA PHE A 18 -12.75 -3.63 35.06
C PHE A 18 -12.68 -5.05 35.67
N THR A 19 -13.55 -5.95 35.23
CA THR A 19 -13.51 -7.36 35.66
C THR A 19 -12.55 -8.19 34.78
N LEU A 20 -11.97 -9.27 35.31
CA LEU A 20 -11.12 -10.18 34.53
C LEU A 20 -11.87 -10.79 33.33
N ILE A 21 -13.15 -11.10 33.50
CA ILE A 21 -14.01 -11.63 32.42
C ILE A 21 -14.18 -10.59 31.31
N GLU A 22 -14.40 -9.33 31.67
CA GLU A 22 -14.57 -8.25 30.70
C GLU A 22 -13.30 -8.08 29.85
N VAL A 23 -12.12 -8.05 30.47
CA VAL A 23 -10.84 -8.01 29.74
C VAL A 23 -10.69 -9.23 28.83
N ALA A 24 -11.00 -10.44 29.32
CA ALA A 24 -10.88 -11.66 28.53
C ALA A 24 -11.79 -11.65 27.30
N VAL A 25 -13.04 -11.22 27.46
CA VAL A 25 -14.00 -11.10 26.35
C VAL A 25 -13.56 -10.02 25.37
N THR A 26 -13.10 -8.86 25.85
CA THR A 26 -12.58 -7.80 24.98
C THR A 26 -11.37 -8.26 24.17
N VAL A 27 -10.40 -8.93 24.80
CA VAL A 27 -9.22 -9.46 24.10
C VAL A 27 -9.63 -10.53 23.08
N ALA A 28 -10.58 -11.40 23.40
CA ALA A 28 -11.10 -12.39 22.46
C ALA A 28 -11.75 -11.73 21.23
N ILE A 29 -12.58 -10.70 21.43
CA ILE A 29 -13.19 -9.94 20.34
C ILE A 29 -12.11 -9.26 19.49
N ILE A 30 -11.14 -8.58 20.12
CA ILE A 30 -10.04 -7.93 19.42
C ILE A 30 -9.23 -8.94 18.60
N ALA A 31 -8.93 -10.12 19.14
CA ALA A 31 -8.18 -11.17 18.45
C ALA A 31 -8.92 -11.67 17.20
N VAL A 32 -10.25 -11.88 17.30
CA VAL A 32 -11.08 -12.26 16.15
C VAL A 32 -11.07 -11.15 15.09
N LEU A 33 -11.30 -9.90 15.50
CA LEU A 33 -11.31 -8.76 14.58
C LEU A 33 -9.95 -8.55 13.91
N ALA A 34 -8.84 -8.70 14.66
CA ALA A 34 -7.49 -8.60 14.13
C ALA A 34 -7.20 -9.72 13.11
N GLY A 35 -7.62 -10.95 13.39
CA GLY A 35 -7.50 -12.06 12.44
C GLY A 35 -8.22 -11.80 11.13
N LEU A 36 -9.47 -11.32 11.20
CA LEU A 36 -10.25 -10.94 10.01
C LEU A 36 -9.61 -9.79 9.23
N LEU A 37 -9.08 -8.79 9.94
CA LEU A 37 -8.40 -7.66 9.33
C LEU A 37 -7.13 -8.09 8.59
N LEU A 38 -6.32 -8.95 9.20
CA LEU A 38 -5.09 -9.46 8.58
C LEU A 38 -5.37 -10.22 7.28
N ASP A 39 -6.36 -11.12 7.30
CA ASP A 39 -6.81 -11.86 6.11
C ASP A 39 -7.22 -10.90 4.99
N ARG A 40 -8.00 -9.88 5.35
CA ARG A 40 -8.49 -8.89 4.38
C ARG A 40 -7.36 -8.03 3.79
N ILE A 41 -6.38 -7.63 4.61
CA ILE A 41 -5.21 -6.86 4.15
C ILE A 41 -4.40 -7.68 3.14
N MET A 42 -4.17 -8.96 3.41
CA MET A 42 -3.43 -9.84 2.50
C MET A 42 -4.12 -9.96 1.14
N PHE A 43 -5.44 -10.17 1.14
CA PHE A 43 -6.23 -10.23 -0.08
C PHE A 43 -6.15 -8.94 -0.92
N TYR A 44 -6.19 -7.77 -0.28
CA TYR A 44 -6.10 -6.50 -0.99
C TYR A 44 -4.69 -6.17 -1.46
N ARG A 45 -3.65 -6.67 -0.78
CA ARG A 45 -2.27 -6.45 -1.19
C ARG A 45 -1.99 -7.06 -2.57
N ASP A 46 -2.41 -8.30 -2.76
CA ASP A 46 -2.21 -9.02 -4.03
C ASP A 46 -2.95 -8.32 -5.18
N GLN A 47 -4.17 -7.83 -4.92
CA GLN A 47 -4.94 -7.08 -5.90
C GLN A 47 -4.30 -5.72 -6.22
N ALA A 48 -3.82 -5.01 -5.21
CA ALA A 48 -3.15 -3.72 -5.40
C ALA A 48 -1.87 -3.87 -6.23
N GLU A 49 -1.09 -4.93 -6.00
CA GLU A 49 0.10 -5.24 -6.79
C GLU A 49 -0.26 -5.52 -8.25
N GLN A 50 -1.29 -6.33 -8.50
CA GLN A 50 -1.75 -6.63 -9.86
C GLN A 50 -2.23 -5.36 -10.58
N VAL A 51 -3.02 -4.52 -9.91
CA VAL A 51 -3.52 -3.26 -10.49
C VAL A 51 -2.36 -2.30 -10.78
N ALA A 52 -1.40 -2.18 -9.86
CA ALA A 52 -0.22 -1.36 -10.07
C ALA A 52 0.61 -1.86 -11.27
N MET A 53 0.80 -3.18 -11.39
CA MET A 53 1.51 -3.78 -12.52
C MET A 53 0.77 -3.52 -13.85
N GLN A 54 -0.55 -3.67 -13.88
CA GLN A 54 -1.35 -3.38 -15.07
C GLN A 54 -1.23 -1.92 -15.51
N GLN A 55 -1.18 -0.99 -14.55
CA GLN A 55 -0.93 0.43 -14.84
C GLN A 55 0.43 0.64 -15.48
N VAL A 56 1.49 0.02 -14.96
CA VAL A 56 2.84 0.11 -15.53
C VAL A 56 2.87 -0.44 -16.96
N ILE A 57 2.24 -1.58 -17.22
CA ILE A 57 2.12 -2.16 -18.57
C ILE A 57 1.36 -1.22 -19.51
N GLY A 58 0.27 -0.60 -19.05
CA GLY A 58 -0.49 0.39 -19.82
C GLY A 58 0.34 1.62 -20.21
N ASN A 59 1.13 2.12 -19.25
CA ASN A 59 2.04 3.24 -19.46
C ASN A 59 3.15 2.88 -20.46
N LEU A 60 3.76 1.69 -20.32
CA LEU A 60 4.77 1.16 -21.24
C LEU A 60 4.24 1.04 -22.67
N ARG A 61 3.05 0.46 -22.84
CA ARG A 61 2.40 0.33 -24.16
C ARG A 61 2.18 1.70 -24.80
N SER A 62 1.69 2.66 -24.02
CA SER A 62 1.48 4.03 -24.48
C SER A 62 2.78 4.71 -24.91
N ALA A 63 3.83 4.59 -24.08
CA ALA A 63 5.15 5.12 -24.39
C ALA A 63 5.72 4.49 -25.68
N LEU A 64 5.63 3.17 -25.83
CA LEU A 64 6.07 2.45 -27.04
C LEU A 64 5.33 2.94 -28.28
N HIS A 65 4.00 3.09 -28.22
CA HIS A 65 3.23 3.60 -29.36
C HIS A 65 3.63 5.02 -29.74
N LEU A 66 3.92 5.89 -28.77
CA LEU A 66 4.42 7.24 -29.03
C LEU A 66 5.81 7.20 -29.68
N GLN A 67 6.72 6.36 -29.20
CA GLN A 67 8.05 6.21 -29.81
C GLN A 67 7.95 5.70 -31.25
N LEU A 68 7.10 4.69 -31.49
CA LEU A 68 6.84 4.18 -32.83
C LEU A 68 6.27 5.28 -33.75
N ALA A 69 5.29 6.04 -33.27
CA ALA A 69 4.72 7.15 -34.03
C ALA A 69 5.77 8.23 -34.38
N LEU A 70 6.67 8.56 -33.44
CA LEU A 70 7.76 9.51 -33.67
C LEU A 70 8.78 9.00 -34.70
N LEU A 71 9.12 7.71 -34.67
CA LEU A 71 10.05 7.13 -35.64
C LEU A 71 9.46 7.05 -37.05
N LEU A 72 8.19 6.65 -37.17
CA LEU A 72 7.46 6.64 -38.44
C LEU A 72 7.33 8.06 -39.01
N ALA A 73 6.94 9.04 -38.17
CA ALA A 73 6.84 10.44 -38.59
C ALA A 73 8.18 11.04 -39.05
N ARG A 74 9.31 10.52 -38.54
CA ARG A 74 10.66 10.95 -38.92
C ARG A 74 11.29 10.10 -40.02
N ASN A 75 10.57 9.10 -40.55
CA ASN A 75 11.07 8.14 -41.53
C ASN A 75 12.34 7.41 -41.07
N ARG A 76 12.45 7.13 -39.76
CA ARG A 76 13.61 6.53 -39.08
C ARG A 76 13.34 5.07 -38.69
N GLU A 77 12.73 4.32 -39.60
CA GLU A 77 12.37 2.92 -39.36
C GLU A 77 13.59 2.03 -39.02
N GLN A 78 14.78 2.43 -39.47
CA GLN A 78 16.04 1.76 -39.15
C GLN A 78 16.37 1.77 -37.64
N GLU A 79 15.88 2.76 -36.89
CA GLU A 79 16.09 2.88 -35.43
C GLU A 79 15.14 1.98 -34.62
N LEU A 80 14.13 1.34 -35.25
CA LEU A 80 13.19 0.43 -34.58
C LEU A 80 13.89 -0.78 -33.95
N LEU A 81 14.96 -1.27 -34.58
CA LEU A 81 15.76 -2.37 -34.04
C LEU A 81 16.56 -1.95 -32.80
N GLN A 82 16.85 -0.66 -32.64
CA GLN A 82 17.55 -0.15 -31.45
C GLN A 82 16.59 -0.02 -30.27
N LEU A 83 15.30 0.24 -30.51
CA LEU A 83 14.30 0.25 -29.44
C LEU A 83 14.17 -1.12 -28.76
N SER A 84 14.38 -2.24 -29.46
CA SER A 84 14.33 -3.56 -28.81
C SER A 84 15.52 -3.83 -27.89
N GLN A 85 16.63 -3.10 -28.06
CA GLN A 85 17.82 -3.21 -27.23
C GLN A 85 17.83 -2.25 -26.04
N GLN A 86 16.99 -1.22 -26.06
CA GLN A 86 16.88 -0.24 -24.98
C GLN A 86 16.00 -0.76 -23.85
N ASN A 87 16.26 -0.28 -22.63
CA ASN A 87 15.38 -0.57 -21.52
C ASN A 87 14.04 0.17 -21.71
N PRO A 88 12.92 -0.55 -21.77
CA PRO A 88 11.62 0.09 -21.98
C PRO A 88 11.20 0.99 -20.81
N MET A 89 11.82 0.85 -19.63
CA MET A 89 11.59 1.74 -18.48
C MET A 89 12.17 3.14 -18.68
N ASP A 90 13.10 3.33 -19.62
CA ASP A 90 13.65 4.66 -19.94
C ASP A 90 12.71 5.50 -20.81
N TRP A 91 11.68 4.90 -21.40
CA TRP A 91 10.69 5.62 -22.20
C TRP A 91 9.57 6.24 -21.36
N LEU A 92 9.47 5.85 -20.09
CA LEU A 92 8.43 6.35 -19.19
C LEU A 92 8.80 7.74 -18.69
N ALA A 93 7.81 8.63 -18.60
CA ALA A 93 7.98 9.96 -18.01
C ALA A 93 8.37 9.89 -16.52
N GLU A 94 7.86 8.90 -15.80
CA GLU A 94 8.19 8.62 -14.41
C GLU A 94 8.46 7.12 -14.24
N LYS A 95 9.61 6.79 -13.64
CA LYS A 95 9.96 5.39 -13.35
C LYS A 95 9.12 4.89 -12.17
N PRO A 96 8.57 3.67 -12.23
CA PRO A 96 7.84 3.09 -11.11
C PRO A 96 8.70 3.05 -9.84
N SER A 97 8.09 3.28 -8.68
CA SER A 97 8.80 3.38 -7.39
C SER A 97 9.52 2.10 -6.96
N ASN A 98 9.12 0.95 -7.50
CA ASN A 98 9.72 -0.37 -7.25
C ASN A 98 10.75 -0.79 -8.31
N TYR A 99 11.17 0.13 -9.19
CA TYR A 99 12.20 -0.15 -10.19
C TYR A 99 13.59 0.14 -9.62
N PHE A 100 14.37 -0.91 -9.39
CA PHE A 100 15.72 -0.84 -8.80
C PHE A 100 16.85 -0.63 -9.82
N GLY A 101 16.53 -0.48 -11.10
CA GLY A 101 17.51 -0.33 -12.17
C GLY A 101 17.78 -1.62 -12.95
N GLU A 102 18.74 -1.54 -13.86
CA GLU A 102 19.19 -2.66 -14.67
C GLU A 102 20.13 -3.56 -13.88
N ILE A 103 19.83 -4.85 -13.86
CA ILE A 103 20.72 -5.84 -13.31
C ILE A 103 21.76 -6.14 -14.39
N SER A 104 22.94 -5.54 -14.30
CA SER A 104 24.05 -5.90 -15.16
C SER A 104 24.44 -7.34 -14.84
N ASN A 105 24.11 -8.28 -15.73
CA ASN A 105 24.67 -9.62 -15.68
C ASN A 105 26.14 -9.53 -16.14
N ALA A 106 27.01 -8.95 -15.31
CA ALA A 106 28.44 -9.12 -15.45
C ALA A 106 28.74 -10.54 -14.99
N ALA A 107 28.95 -11.45 -15.94
CA ALA A 107 29.54 -12.74 -15.63
C ALA A 107 30.84 -12.50 -14.86
N PRO A 108 31.08 -13.17 -13.72
CA PRO A 108 32.41 -13.14 -13.12
C PRO A 108 33.36 -13.87 -14.08
N GLU A 109 34.39 -13.16 -14.56
CA GLU A 109 35.50 -13.76 -15.31
C GLU A 109 36.36 -14.67 -14.41
#